data_AF-A0A1H9FWM9-F1
#
_entry.id   AF-A0A1H9FWM9-F1
#
_cell.length_a   1.000
_cell.length_b   1.000
_cell.length_c   1.000
_cell.angle_alpha   90.00
_cell.angle_beta   90.00
_cell.angle_gamma   90.00
#
_symmetry.space_group_name_H-M   'P 1'
#
loop_
_entity.id
_entity.type
_entity.pdbx_description
1 polymer ?
#
loop_
_entity_poly.entity_id
_entity_poly.type
_entity_poly.pdbx_seq_one_letter_code
_entity_poly.pdbx_strand_id
1 'polypeptide(L)'
;MEHFSLSFLGFNRQQVNEVINKQEKQIQDLQRQLEQLQSSQQELTEEVENYRQMEDALQQGILDARVTGKKIIDDSSMTADKLMQQTQEQVNQYKEDFAFHSRELAESGHDLKENLQNMKKEFQKILDSYQDMLDSTDFDRIYPQKYIERLLIQVSAYEDDETMDYDDQIDEPIRNQPMSDEEKLKLEQLINEVITNERVEEETDPNKFIDFSKIKNSQEG
;
A
#
# COMPACT_ATOMS: atom_id res chain seq x y z
N MET A 1 23.36 64.45 -87.51
CA MET A 1 23.06 65.79 -88.06
C MET A 1 22.26 65.58 -89.33
N GLU A 2 20.96 65.83 -89.30
CA GLU A 2 20.10 65.73 -90.49
C GLU A 2 20.13 67.09 -91.22
N HIS A 3 20.53 67.07 -92.49
CA HIS A 3 20.71 68.27 -93.31
C HIS A 3 19.40 68.61 -94.05
N PHE A 4 18.80 69.77 -93.75
CA PHE A 4 17.63 70.26 -94.46
C PHE A 4 18.04 70.81 -95.84
N SER A 5 17.48 70.28 -96.93
CA SER A 5 17.66 70.88 -98.25
C SER A 5 16.73 72.10 -98.40
N LEU A 6 17.31 73.29 -98.57
CA LEU A 6 16.57 74.50 -98.91
C LEU A 6 16.00 74.37 -100.34
N SER A 7 14.69 74.39 -100.46
CA SER A 7 14.04 74.64 -101.75
C SER A 7 13.85 76.15 -101.89
N PHE A 8 13.75 76.66 -103.12
CA PHE A 8 13.85 78.07 -103.53
C PHE A 8 12.90 79.07 -102.81
N LEU A 9 11.98 78.61 -101.94
CA LEU A 9 11.06 79.42 -101.12
C LEU A 9 10.93 78.96 -99.64
N GLY A 10 11.84 78.11 -99.13
CA GLY A 10 11.84 77.68 -97.73
C GLY A 10 12.30 76.22 -97.50
N PHE A 11 12.30 75.79 -96.23
CA PHE A 11 12.59 74.41 -95.86
C PHE A 11 11.60 73.43 -96.51
N ASN A 12 12.09 72.26 -96.93
CA ASN A 12 11.22 71.20 -97.46
C ASN A 12 10.26 70.72 -96.36
N ARG A 13 8.98 71.07 -96.50
CA ARG A 13 7.91 70.73 -95.54
C ARG A 13 7.81 69.23 -95.25
N GLN A 14 8.13 68.36 -96.21
CA GLN A 14 8.06 66.91 -96.00
C GLN A 14 9.20 66.42 -95.11
N GLN A 15 10.44 66.89 -95.33
CA GLN A 15 11.58 66.56 -94.47
C GLN A 15 11.39 67.09 -93.05
N VAL A 16 10.90 68.32 -92.88
CA VAL A 16 10.61 68.88 -91.55
C VAL A 16 9.54 68.06 -90.83
N ASN A 17 8.48 67.64 -91.53
CA ASN A 17 7.45 66.78 -90.95
C ASN A 17 7.98 65.40 -90.55
N GLU A 18 8.88 64.79 -91.32
CA GLU A 18 9.49 63.51 -90.96
C GLU A 18 10.34 63.61 -89.68
N VAL A 19 11.14 64.68 -89.54
CA VAL A 19 11.96 64.90 -88.33
C VAL A 19 11.08 65.16 -87.11
N ILE A 20 10.04 65.98 -87.25
CA ILE A 20 9.09 66.24 -86.15
C ILE A 20 8.38 64.96 -85.75
N ASN A 21 7.85 64.18 -86.71
CA ASN A 21 7.18 62.90 -86.41
C ASN A 21 8.13 61.90 -85.72
N LYS A 22 9.42 61.88 -86.09
CA LYS A 22 10.43 61.02 -85.47
C LYS A 22 10.77 61.46 -84.04
N GLN A 23 10.90 62.76 -83.80
CA GLN A 23 11.08 63.31 -82.45
C GLN A 23 9.84 63.07 -81.58
N GLU A 24 8.65 63.25 -82.13
CA GLU A 24 7.38 63.05 -81.43
C GLU A 24 7.19 61.58 -81.04
N LYS A 25 7.56 60.64 -81.92
CA LYS A 25 7.66 59.21 -81.57
C LYS A 25 8.67 58.92 -80.47
N GLN A 26 9.88 59.49 -80.53
CA GLN A 26 10.88 59.30 -79.48
C GLN A 26 10.42 59.86 -78.14
N ILE A 27 9.73 61.00 -78.14
CA ILE A 27 9.14 61.58 -76.92
C ILE A 27 8.04 60.67 -76.36
N GLN A 28 7.16 60.12 -77.20
CA GLN A 28 6.14 59.16 -76.77
C GLN A 28 6.76 57.87 -76.21
N ASP A 29 7.81 57.33 -76.84
CA ASP A 29 8.50 56.14 -76.35
C ASP A 29 9.20 56.42 -75.01
N LEU A 30 9.84 57.58 -74.86
CA LEU A 30 10.45 58.02 -73.60
C LEU A 30 9.41 58.22 -72.49
N GLN A 31 8.25 58.81 -72.82
CA GLN A 31 7.14 58.97 -71.87
C GLN A 31 6.62 57.61 -71.39
N ARG A 32 6.42 56.64 -72.30
CA ARG A 32 6.05 55.27 -71.94
C ARG A 32 7.08 54.60 -71.03
N GLN A 33 8.37 54.73 -71.35
CA GLN A 33 9.43 54.17 -70.50
C GLN A 33 9.45 54.82 -69.12
N LEU A 34 9.19 56.13 -69.04
CA LEU A 34 9.09 56.86 -67.77
C LEU A 34 7.91 56.36 -66.93
N GLU A 35 6.73 56.19 -67.53
CA GLU A 35 5.56 55.63 -66.86
C GLU A 35 5.82 54.19 -66.37
N GLN A 36 6.48 53.38 -67.19
CA GLN A 36 6.80 51.99 -66.83
C GLN A 36 7.84 51.91 -65.70
N LEU A 37 8.85 52.78 -65.72
CA LEU A 37 9.83 52.91 -64.64
C LEU A 37 9.19 53.42 -63.35
N GLN A 38 8.26 54.38 -63.43
CA GLN A 38 7.52 54.87 -62.27
C GLN A 38 6.63 53.78 -61.67
N SER A 39 5.93 53.01 -62.51
CA SER A 39 5.14 51.85 -62.05
C SER A 39 6.04 50.82 -61.35
N SER A 40 7.17 50.47 -61.98
CA SER A 40 8.11 49.51 -61.40
C SER A 40 8.73 50.02 -60.10
N GLN A 41 9.05 51.32 -60.00
CA GLN A 41 9.55 51.93 -58.78
C GLN A 41 8.50 51.84 -57.66
N GLN A 42 7.24 52.10 -57.98
CA GLN A 42 6.15 52.03 -57.02
C GLN A 42 5.95 50.60 -56.51
N GLU A 43 5.92 49.61 -57.41
CA GLU A 43 5.85 48.18 -57.05
C GLU A 43 7.03 47.75 -56.17
N LEU A 44 8.27 48.10 -56.53
CA LEU A 44 9.45 47.77 -55.74
C LEU A 44 9.40 48.43 -54.34
N THR A 45 8.90 49.65 -54.26
CA THR A 45 8.78 50.37 -52.98
C THR A 45 7.75 49.68 -52.08
N GLU A 46 6.63 49.23 -52.65
CA GLU A 46 5.61 48.48 -51.93
C GLU A 46 6.11 47.10 -51.47
N GLU A 47 6.91 46.43 -52.31
CA GLU A 47 7.53 45.15 -51.96
C GLU A 47 8.55 45.29 -50.82
N VAL A 48 9.39 46.33 -50.86
CA VAL A 48 10.35 46.62 -49.79
C VAL A 48 9.63 46.91 -48.47
N GLU A 49 8.53 47.65 -48.51
CA GLU A 49 7.75 47.95 -47.31
C GLU A 49 7.10 46.69 -46.74
N ASN A 50 6.59 45.80 -47.59
CA ASN A 50 6.08 44.50 -47.17
C ASN A 50 7.17 43.64 -46.51
N TYR A 51 8.38 43.59 -47.08
CA TYR A 51 9.50 42.85 -46.47
C TYR A 51 9.90 43.42 -45.12
N ARG A 52 9.90 44.75 -44.96
CA ARG A 52 10.17 45.40 -43.66
C ARG A 52 9.13 45.01 -42.61
N GLN A 53 7.85 45.07 -42.95
CA GLN A 53 6.78 44.66 -42.04
C GLN A 53 6.91 43.17 -41.65
N MET A 54 7.29 42.31 -42.60
CA MET A 54 7.53 40.90 -42.32
C MET A 54 8.75 40.68 -41.43
N GLU A 55 9.84 41.43 -41.64
CA GLU A 55 11.04 41.39 -40.81
C GLU A 55 10.74 41.81 -39.37
N ASP A 56 9.98 42.91 -39.18
CA ASP A 56 9.57 43.38 -37.86
C ASP A 56 8.70 42.33 -37.14
N ALA A 57 7.73 41.75 -37.84
CA ALA A 57 6.89 40.68 -37.29
C ALA A 57 7.70 39.44 -36.92
N LEU A 58 8.67 39.06 -37.75
CA LEU A 58 9.54 37.92 -37.49
C LEU A 58 10.48 38.18 -36.31
N GLN A 59 11.01 39.40 -36.19
CA GLN A 59 11.85 39.80 -35.06
C GLN A 59 11.06 39.77 -33.75
N GLN A 60 9.82 40.28 -33.74
CA GLN A 60 8.92 40.19 -32.59
C GLN A 60 8.61 38.72 -32.25
N GLY A 61 8.25 37.92 -33.24
CA GLY A 61 7.97 36.50 -33.06
C GLY A 61 9.15 35.72 -32.47
N ILE A 62 10.38 36.00 -32.90
CA ILE A 62 11.59 35.38 -32.34
C ILE A 62 11.81 35.81 -30.88
N LEU A 63 11.60 37.10 -30.56
CA LEU A 63 11.75 37.59 -29.19
C LEU A 63 10.73 36.92 -28.26
N ASP A 64 9.46 36.84 -28.67
CA ASP A 64 8.40 36.20 -27.91
C ASP A 64 8.65 34.70 -27.75
N ALA A 65 9.09 34.02 -28.81
CA ALA A 65 9.47 32.61 -28.76
C ALA A 65 10.64 32.38 -27.78
N ARG A 66 11.63 33.28 -27.76
CA ARG A 66 12.77 33.17 -26.84
C ARG A 66 12.37 33.41 -25.40
N VAL A 67 11.53 34.40 -25.13
CA VAL A 67 11.00 34.68 -23.78
C VAL A 67 10.16 33.51 -23.29
N THR A 68 9.26 33.01 -24.14
CA THR A 68 8.40 31.86 -23.82
C THR A 68 9.22 30.59 -23.61
N GLY A 69 10.18 30.32 -24.48
CA GLY A 69 11.09 29.19 -24.36
C GLY A 69 11.89 29.22 -23.06
N LYS A 70 12.42 30.39 -22.68
CA LYS A 70 13.10 30.56 -21.40
C LYS A 70 12.17 30.29 -20.22
N LYS A 71 10.96 30.85 -20.25
CA LYS A 71 9.95 30.61 -19.20
C LYS A 71 9.63 29.12 -19.06
N ILE A 72 9.46 28.40 -20.17
CA ILE A 72 9.21 26.95 -20.16
C ILE A 72 10.38 26.21 -19.50
N ILE A 73 11.62 26.56 -19.81
CA ILE A 73 12.81 25.93 -19.21
C ILE A 73 12.86 26.20 -17.71
N ASP A 74 12.67 27.45 -17.29
CA ASP A 74 12.71 27.86 -15.88
C ASP A 74 11.59 27.16 -15.07
N ASP A 75 10.35 27.15 -15.60
CA ASP A 75 9.20 26.49 -14.99
C ASP A 75 9.41 24.95 -14.91
N SER A 76 9.98 24.36 -15.95
CA SER A 76 10.29 22.92 -15.99
C SER A 76 11.37 22.54 -14.99
N SER A 77 12.42 23.36 -14.86
CA SER A 77 13.49 23.16 -13.87
C SER A 77 12.92 23.24 -12.46
N MET A 78 12.14 24.28 -12.16
CA MET A 78 11.54 24.45 -10.83
C MET A 78 10.61 23.28 -10.48
N THR A 79 9.82 22.81 -11.46
CA THR A 79 8.92 21.67 -11.27
C THR A 79 9.70 20.38 -11.05
N ALA A 80 10.78 20.16 -11.80
CA ALA A 80 11.66 19.01 -11.64
C ALA A 80 12.33 18.99 -10.26
N ASP A 81 12.86 20.13 -9.81
CA ASP A 81 13.48 20.27 -8.49
C ASP A 81 12.48 19.99 -7.37
N LYS A 82 11.26 20.54 -7.49
CA LYS A 82 10.18 20.27 -6.54
C LYS A 82 9.81 18.78 -6.51
N LEU A 83 9.69 18.14 -7.67
CA LEU A 83 9.37 16.72 -7.77
C LEU A 83 10.47 15.87 -7.14
N MET A 84 11.74 16.21 -7.38
CA MET A 84 12.88 15.54 -6.76
C MET A 84 12.85 15.66 -5.24
N GLN A 85 12.61 16.86 -4.70
CA GLN A 85 12.52 17.08 -3.26
C GLN A 85 11.37 16.26 -2.64
N GLN A 86 10.18 16.32 -3.24
CA GLN A 86 9.01 15.57 -2.75
C GLN A 86 9.24 14.06 -2.80
N THR A 87 9.84 13.57 -3.88
CA THR A 87 10.16 12.15 -4.02
C THR A 87 11.20 11.73 -2.99
N GLN A 88 12.22 12.55 -2.75
CA GLN A 88 13.25 12.24 -1.76
C GLN A 88 12.67 12.19 -0.34
N GLU A 89 11.78 13.11 0.01
CA GLU A 89 11.09 13.12 1.29
C GLU A 89 10.21 11.87 1.46
N GLN A 90 9.41 11.53 0.45
CA GLN A 90 8.59 10.32 0.46
C GLN A 90 9.42 9.03 0.56
N VAL A 91 10.54 8.96 -0.15
CA VAL A 91 11.45 7.81 -0.08
C VAL A 91 12.06 7.68 1.31
N ASN A 92 12.39 8.80 1.96
CA ASN A 92 12.92 8.78 3.32
C ASN A 92 11.86 8.32 4.32
N GLN A 93 10.64 8.87 4.25
CA GLN A 93 9.51 8.44 5.07
C GLN A 93 9.23 6.94 4.89
N TYR A 94 9.12 6.49 3.63
CA TYR A 94 8.89 5.08 3.34
C TYR A 94 9.99 4.18 3.88
N LYS A 95 11.26 4.60 3.81
CA LYS A 95 12.37 3.83 4.39
C LYS A 95 12.26 3.72 5.91
N GLU A 96 11.89 4.80 6.58
CA GLU A 96 11.70 4.82 8.03
C GLU A 96 10.53 3.93 8.44
N ASP A 97 9.37 4.08 7.79
CA ASP A 97 8.18 3.25 8.02
C ASP A 97 8.46 1.77 7.75
N PHE A 98 9.13 1.47 6.63
CA PHE A 98 9.51 0.10 6.29
C PHE A 98 10.45 -0.50 7.33
N ALA A 99 11.45 0.26 7.80
CA ALA A 99 12.37 -0.21 8.84
C ALA A 99 11.65 -0.43 10.18
N PHE A 100 10.73 0.46 10.54
CA PHE A 100 9.90 0.32 11.74
C PHE A 100 9.05 -0.94 11.69
N HIS A 101 8.23 -1.09 10.64
CA HIS A 101 7.38 -2.27 10.47
C HIS A 101 8.17 -3.58 10.33
N SER A 102 9.34 -3.53 9.70
CA SER A 102 10.20 -4.71 9.61
C SER A 102 10.72 -5.15 10.98
N ARG A 103 11.08 -4.21 11.85
CA ARG A 103 11.49 -4.51 13.23
C ARG A 103 10.32 -5.04 14.04
N GLU A 104 9.18 -4.39 13.99
CA GLU A 104 7.95 -4.82 14.66
C GLU A 104 7.54 -6.24 14.23
N LEU A 105 7.62 -6.55 12.94
CA LEU A 105 7.34 -7.89 12.42
C LEU A 105 8.37 -8.93 12.90
N ALA A 106 9.65 -8.55 12.97
CA ALA A 106 10.70 -9.44 13.46
C ALA A 106 10.56 -9.72 14.96
N GLU A 107 10.23 -8.69 15.75
CA GLU A 107 9.98 -8.80 17.19
C GLU A 107 8.73 -9.64 17.46
N SER A 108 7.60 -9.33 16.83
CA SER A 108 6.38 -10.14 16.97
C SER A 108 6.56 -11.59 16.50
N GLY A 109 7.37 -11.82 15.45
CA GLY A 109 7.76 -13.16 15.02
C GLY A 109 8.63 -13.90 16.05
N HIS A 110 9.50 -13.17 16.76
CA HIS A 110 10.29 -13.72 17.86
C HIS A 110 9.42 -14.10 19.05
N ASP A 111 8.55 -13.20 19.48
CA ASP A 111 7.63 -13.40 20.61
C ASP A 111 6.69 -14.58 20.34
N LEU A 112 6.15 -14.66 19.12
CA LEU A 112 5.32 -15.80 18.71
C LEU A 112 6.09 -17.12 18.80
N LYS A 113 7.35 -17.15 18.36
CA LYS A 113 8.19 -18.35 18.46
C LYS A 113 8.42 -18.74 19.92
N GLU A 114 8.70 -17.80 20.80
CA GLU A 114 8.88 -18.05 22.23
C GLU A 114 7.58 -18.61 22.85
N ASN A 115 6.44 -17.99 22.55
CA ASN A 115 5.13 -18.46 23.00
C ASN A 115 4.84 -19.89 22.53
N LEU A 116 5.15 -20.21 21.27
CA LEU A 116 5.01 -21.57 20.74
C LEU A 116 5.95 -22.57 21.44
N GLN A 117 7.18 -22.17 21.78
CA GLN A 117 8.12 -23.01 22.53
C GLN A 117 7.64 -23.25 23.96
N ASN A 118 7.10 -22.24 24.63
CA ASN A 118 6.54 -22.37 25.96
C ASN A 118 5.30 -23.27 25.93
N MET A 119 4.39 -23.06 24.99
CA MET A 119 3.22 -23.92 24.78
C MET A 119 3.63 -25.37 24.52
N LYS A 120 4.67 -25.61 23.71
CA LYS A 120 5.21 -26.97 23.50
C LYS A 120 5.68 -27.60 24.82
N LYS A 121 6.44 -26.86 25.65
CA LYS A 121 6.91 -27.37 26.94
C LYS A 121 5.74 -27.69 27.88
N GLU A 122 4.74 -26.83 27.94
CA GLU A 122 3.55 -27.07 28.77
C GLU A 122 2.77 -28.30 28.29
N PHE A 123 2.60 -28.49 26.97
CA PHE A 123 2.01 -29.71 26.45
C PHE A 123 2.81 -30.97 26.77
N GLN A 124 4.15 -30.91 26.72
CA GLN A 124 5.00 -32.02 27.13
C GLN A 124 4.80 -32.36 28.61
N LYS A 125 4.80 -31.36 29.51
CA LYS A 125 4.53 -31.59 30.93
C LYS A 125 3.16 -32.22 31.18
N ILE A 126 2.12 -31.76 30.46
CA ILE A 126 0.78 -32.33 30.58
C ILE A 126 0.79 -33.80 30.14
N LEU A 127 1.44 -34.13 29.02
CA LEU A 127 1.58 -35.51 28.55
C LEU A 127 2.34 -36.38 29.54
N ASP A 128 3.46 -35.89 30.07
CA ASP A 128 4.26 -36.58 31.08
C ASP A 128 3.41 -36.83 32.34
N SER A 129 2.65 -35.83 32.80
CA SER A 129 1.74 -35.99 33.94
C SER A 129 0.63 -37.02 33.70
N TYR A 130 0.07 -37.09 32.49
CA TYR A 130 -0.91 -38.12 32.15
C TYR A 130 -0.27 -39.50 32.05
N GLN A 131 0.97 -39.59 31.56
CA GLN A 131 1.73 -40.83 31.54
C GLN A 131 2.01 -41.32 32.96
N ASP A 132 2.49 -40.44 33.85
CA ASP A 132 2.71 -40.75 35.27
C ASP A 132 1.41 -41.18 35.96
N MET A 133 0.29 -40.52 35.64
CA MET A 133 -1.03 -40.92 36.16
C MET A 133 -1.39 -42.34 35.70
N LEU A 134 -1.23 -42.65 34.41
CA LEU A 134 -1.51 -44.00 33.87
C LEU A 134 -0.59 -45.05 34.49
N ASP A 135 0.70 -44.76 34.61
CA ASP A 135 1.71 -45.68 35.17
C ASP A 135 1.51 -45.90 36.68
N SER A 136 1.02 -44.89 37.41
CA SER A 136 0.71 -44.99 38.84
C SER A 136 -0.65 -45.62 39.15
N THR A 137 -1.52 -45.76 38.15
CA THR A 137 -2.86 -46.30 38.34
C THR A 137 -2.84 -47.82 38.30
N ASP A 138 -2.97 -48.43 39.47
CA ASP A 138 -3.18 -49.87 39.62
C ASP A 138 -4.66 -50.22 39.38
N PHE A 139 -5.00 -50.49 38.11
CA PHE A 139 -6.34 -50.88 37.70
C PHE A 139 -6.80 -52.19 38.36
N ASP A 140 -5.90 -53.11 38.69
CA ASP A 140 -6.24 -54.38 39.34
C ASP A 140 -6.67 -54.16 40.79
N ARG A 141 -6.12 -53.14 41.46
CA ARG A 141 -6.60 -52.71 42.79
C ARG A 141 -7.91 -51.95 42.73
N ILE A 142 -8.11 -51.08 41.74
CA ILE A 142 -9.33 -50.26 41.61
C ILE A 142 -10.51 -51.11 41.14
N TYR A 143 -10.26 -52.11 40.29
CA TYR A 143 -11.25 -53.04 39.78
C TYR A 143 -10.86 -54.49 40.10
N PRO A 144 -10.97 -54.94 41.37
CA PRO A 144 -10.60 -56.29 41.72
C PRO A 144 -11.51 -57.31 41.02
N GLN A 145 -10.89 -58.33 40.43
CA GLN A 145 -11.54 -59.36 39.62
C GLN A 145 -12.80 -59.96 40.26
N LYS A 146 -12.77 -60.19 41.58
CA LYS A 146 -13.90 -60.77 42.34
C LYS A 146 -15.18 -59.94 42.26
N TYR A 147 -15.08 -58.61 42.25
CA TYR A 147 -16.25 -57.74 42.16
C TYR A 147 -16.80 -57.68 40.74
N ILE A 148 -15.92 -57.73 39.74
CA ILE A 148 -16.33 -57.84 38.34
C ILE A 148 -17.04 -59.17 38.11
N GLU A 149 -16.48 -60.28 38.60
CA GLU A 149 -17.09 -61.61 38.53
C GLU A 149 -18.46 -61.63 39.21
N ARG A 150 -18.58 -61.05 40.42
CA ARG A 150 -19.88 -60.92 41.10
C ARG A 150 -20.89 -60.11 40.27
N LEU A 151 -20.47 -58.99 39.70
CA LEU A 151 -21.35 -58.16 38.88
C LEU A 151 -21.79 -58.92 37.63
N LEU A 152 -20.88 -59.65 36.99
CA LEU A 152 -21.19 -60.50 35.83
C LEU A 152 -22.20 -61.59 36.19
N ILE A 153 -22.02 -62.28 37.32
CA ILE A 153 -22.97 -63.30 37.80
C ILE A 153 -24.32 -62.66 38.14
N GLN A 154 -24.34 -61.46 38.73
CA GLN A 154 -25.57 -60.75 39.04
C GLN A 154 -26.32 -60.32 37.78
N VAL A 155 -25.60 -59.86 36.76
CA VAL A 155 -26.18 -59.52 35.45
C VAL A 155 -26.72 -60.77 34.77
N SER A 156 -25.96 -61.88 34.74
CA SER A 156 -26.44 -63.13 34.13
C SER A 156 -27.67 -63.70 34.84
N ALA A 157 -27.69 -63.68 36.18
CA ALA A 157 -28.85 -64.15 36.94
C ALA A 157 -30.10 -63.28 36.72
N TYR A 158 -29.91 -61.97 36.49
CA TYR A 158 -30.99 -61.06 36.15
C TYR A 158 -31.48 -61.23 34.70
N GLU A 159 -30.59 -61.58 33.77
CA GLU A 159 -30.94 -61.89 32.38
C GLU A 159 -31.69 -63.23 32.26
N ASP A 160 -31.35 -64.21 33.11
CA ASP A 160 -31.95 -65.54 33.14
C ASP A 160 -33.18 -65.65 34.08
N ASP A 161 -33.62 -64.55 34.71
CA ASP A 161 -34.80 -64.44 35.61
C ASP A 161 -34.76 -65.45 36.79
N GLU A 162 -33.56 -65.86 37.23
CA GLU A 162 -33.35 -66.75 38.36
C GLU A 162 -33.20 -65.94 39.67
N THR A 163 -34.00 -66.25 40.70
CA THR A 163 -33.84 -65.65 42.03
C THR A 163 -32.56 -66.16 42.69
N MET A 164 -31.56 -65.29 42.80
CA MET A 164 -30.29 -65.58 43.48
C MET A 164 -30.49 -65.84 44.97
N ASP A 165 -30.10 -67.02 45.43
CA ASP A 165 -29.97 -67.35 46.85
C ASP A 165 -28.57 -66.89 47.32
N TYR A 166 -28.50 -65.80 48.07
CA TYR A 166 -27.25 -65.26 48.58
C TYR A 166 -26.82 -66.08 49.81
N ASP A 167 -25.71 -66.82 49.72
CA ASP A 167 -25.03 -67.34 50.90
C ASP A 167 -24.37 -66.16 51.64
N ASP A 168 -24.95 -65.84 52.81
CA ASP A 168 -24.71 -64.67 53.65
C ASP A 168 -23.42 -64.81 54.48
N GLN A 169 -22.32 -65.22 53.85
CA GLN A 169 -21.00 -65.19 54.46
C GLN A 169 -20.02 -64.55 53.47
N ILE A 170 -19.70 -63.28 53.69
CA ILE A 170 -18.36 -62.65 53.59
C ILE A 170 -18.51 -61.12 53.73
N ASP A 171 -17.86 -60.60 54.77
CA ASP A 171 -17.45 -59.24 55.16
C ASP A 171 -18.23 -57.99 54.68
N GLU A 172 -18.44 -57.11 55.66
CA GLU A 172 -19.08 -55.79 55.55
C GLU A 172 -18.61 -54.97 54.33
N PRO A 173 -19.50 -54.17 53.72
CA PRO A 173 -19.08 -53.18 52.74
C PRO A 173 -18.03 -52.27 53.37
N ILE A 174 -16.97 -51.93 52.64
CA ILE A 174 -16.07 -50.83 53.02
C ILE A 174 -16.88 -49.53 52.91
N ARG A 175 -17.71 -49.28 53.90
CA ARG A 175 -18.42 -48.02 54.09
C ARG A 175 -18.38 -47.72 55.58
N ASN A 176 -17.53 -46.74 55.90
CA ASN A 176 -17.30 -46.14 57.21
C ASN A 176 -16.28 -46.88 58.08
N GLN A 177 -15.01 -46.95 57.67
CA GLN A 177 -13.96 -46.86 58.67
C GLN A 177 -13.95 -45.41 59.18
N PRO A 178 -14.25 -45.13 60.47
CA PRO A 178 -14.03 -43.80 61.02
C PRO A 178 -12.53 -43.51 60.92
N MET A 179 -12.15 -42.39 60.28
CA MET A 179 -10.76 -41.96 60.21
C MET A 179 -10.10 -42.05 61.59
N SER A 180 -8.93 -42.68 61.65
CA SER A 180 -8.13 -42.76 62.87
C SER A 180 -7.81 -41.34 63.34
N ASP A 181 -7.65 -41.13 64.64
CA ASP A 181 -7.39 -39.79 65.19
C ASP A 181 -6.10 -39.16 64.62
N GLU A 182 -5.15 -39.99 64.16
CA GLU A 182 -3.97 -39.53 63.42
C GLU A 182 -4.29 -39.01 62.00
N GLU A 183 -5.25 -39.62 61.32
CA GLU A 183 -5.68 -39.21 59.96
C GLU A 183 -6.49 -37.92 60.01
N LYS A 184 -7.33 -37.75 61.05
CA LYS A 184 -8.02 -36.48 61.31
C LYS A 184 -7.04 -35.34 61.59
N LEU A 185 -5.99 -35.61 62.36
CA LEU A 185 -4.98 -34.60 62.68
C LEU A 185 -4.17 -34.20 61.44
N LYS A 186 -3.82 -35.15 60.57
CA LYS A 186 -3.19 -34.86 59.28
C LYS A 186 -4.13 -34.08 58.36
N LEU A 187 -5.42 -34.40 58.34
CA LEU A 187 -6.39 -33.68 57.54
C LEU A 187 -6.58 -32.23 58.05
N GLU A 188 -6.64 -32.00 59.35
CA GLU A 188 -6.65 -30.65 59.93
C GLU A 188 -5.38 -29.86 59.59
N GLN A 189 -4.21 -30.51 59.59
CA GLN A 189 -2.97 -29.88 59.15
C GLN A 189 -3.02 -29.50 57.67
N LEU A 190 -3.50 -30.41 56.81
CA LEU A 190 -3.61 -30.17 55.37
C LEU A 190 -4.62 -29.06 55.06
N ILE A 191 -5.76 -29.03 55.77
CA ILE A 191 -6.77 -27.97 55.64
C ILE A 191 -6.18 -26.62 56.05
N ASN A 192 -5.45 -26.56 57.16
CA ASN A 192 -4.81 -25.32 57.58
C ASN A 192 -3.72 -24.87 56.59
N GLU A 193 -2.94 -25.80 56.02
CA GLU A 193 -1.94 -25.51 55.00
C GLU A 193 -2.57 -24.96 53.71
N VAL A 194 -3.66 -25.56 53.25
CA VAL A 194 -4.44 -25.09 52.09
C VAL A 194 -5.04 -23.71 52.37
N ILE A 195 -5.64 -23.47 53.53
CA ILE A 195 -6.18 -22.15 53.91
C ILE A 195 -5.07 -21.09 53.97
N THR A 196 -3.88 -21.45 54.47
CA THR A 196 -2.74 -20.52 54.45
C THR A 196 -2.23 -20.25 53.05
N ASN A 197 -2.18 -21.26 52.18
CA ASN A 197 -1.76 -21.07 50.79
C ASN A 197 -2.78 -20.26 49.99
N GLU A 198 -4.09 -20.50 50.15
CA GLU A 198 -5.15 -19.73 49.51
C GLU A 198 -5.12 -18.26 49.96
N ARG A 199 -4.87 -17.97 51.25
CA ARG A 199 -4.71 -16.59 51.73
C ARG A 199 -3.47 -15.90 51.15
N VAL A 200 -2.38 -16.63 50.96
CA VAL A 200 -1.15 -16.09 50.32
C VAL A 200 -1.36 -15.88 48.82
N GLU A 201 -2.17 -16.70 48.15
CA GLU A 201 -2.56 -16.51 46.75
C GLU A 201 -3.56 -15.34 46.56
N GLU A 202 -4.49 -15.12 47.49
CA GLU A 202 -5.43 -13.97 47.45
C GLU A 202 -4.73 -12.61 47.61
N GLU A 203 -3.61 -12.53 48.35
CA GLU A 203 -2.84 -11.29 48.50
C GLU A 203 -1.90 -10.98 47.32
N THR A 204 -1.62 -11.95 46.44
CA THR A 204 -0.58 -11.81 45.39
C THR A 204 -1.10 -11.63 43.97
N ASP A 205 -2.37 -11.92 43.65
CA ASP A 205 -2.90 -11.62 42.30
C ASP A 205 -4.44 -11.47 42.22
N PRO A 206 -4.99 -10.23 42.24
CA PRO A 206 -6.43 -10.01 42.16
C PRO A 206 -7.05 -10.29 40.78
N ASN A 207 -6.28 -10.75 39.79
CA ASN A 207 -6.74 -10.97 38.41
C ASN A 207 -6.72 -12.45 37.96
N LYS A 208 -6.48 -13.42 38.84
CA LYS A 208 -6.35 -14.84 38.43
C LYS A 208 -7.69 -15.58 38.26
N PHE A 209 -8.82 -15.01 38.69
CA PHE A 209 -10.14 -15.59 38.44
C PHE A 209 -10.75 -15.03 37.15
N ILE A 210 -10.82 -15.86 36.12
CA ILE A 210 -11.62 -15.58 34.92
C ILE A 210 -13.10 -15.67 35.33
N ASP A 211 -13.78 -14.52 35.41
CA ASP A 211 -15.22 -14.45 35.63
C ASP A 211 -15.98 -14.84 34.35
N PHE A 212 -16.34 -16.11 34.24
CA PHE A 212 -17.09 -16.68 33.11
C PHE A 212 -18.47 -16.05 32.91
N SER A 213 -18.96 -15.22 33.84
CA SER A 213 -20.20 -14.47 33.65
C SER A 213 -20.03 -13.26 32.72
N LYS A 214 -18.83 -12.70 32.60
CA LYS A 214 -18.55 -11.56 31.71
C LYS A 214 -18.30 -11.97 30.25
N ILE A 215 -17.88 -13.21 30.01
CA ILE A 215 -17.57 -13.69 28.65
C ILE A 215 -18.84 -13.89 27.80
N LYS A 216 -20.00 -14.10 28.43
CA LYS A 216 -21.26 -14.35 27.70
C LYS A 216 -21.94 -13.11 27.14
N ASN A 217 -21.62 -11.90 27.64
CA ASN A 217 -22.25 -10.65 27.21
C ASN A 217 -21.42 -9.86 26.16
N SER A 218 -20.33 -10.44 25.64
CA SER A 218 -19.49 -9.80 24.61
C SER A 218 -19.54 -10.50 23.24
N GLN A 219 -20.53 -11.37 23.01
CA GLN A 219 -20.79 -11.96 21.69
C GLN A 219 -22.16 -11.61 21.08
N GLU A 220 -22.90 -10.67 21.67
CA GLU A 220 -24.02 -10.01 21.00
C GLU A 220 -23.81 -8.49 21.05
N GLY A 221 -23.06 -8.00 20.06
CA GLY A 221 -22.80 -6.60 19.77
C GLY A 221 -22.26 -6.45 18.36
#